data_AF-A0A1F6Q3Y9-F1
#
_entry.id   AF-A0A1F6Q3Y9-F1
#
_cell.length_a   1.000
_cell.length_b   1.000
_cell.length_c   1.000
_cell.angle_alpha   90.00
_cell.angle_beta   90.00
_cell.angle_gamma   90.00
#
_symmetry.space_group_name_H-M   'P 1'
#
loop_
_entity.id
_entity.type
_entity.pdbx_description
1 polymer ?
#
loop_
_entity_poly.entity_id
_entity_poly.type
_entity_poly.pdbx_seq_one_letter_code
_entity_poly.pdbx_strand_id
1 'polypeptide(L)'
;MKKILFLTFLSLIFLLNSASIIAAEKISYDSIYNNLPVLTDIYYDHNEDPDEIVDYKDYIQSPYPLMRISVKLSCKDVKIGPGYYLITAKNRSNYDFVMFKQNGKIAALIPIYEKQLINPETVYPKAQQPKKSIIRKIGSGIKKVIARPFKRYKKPLPAPRYYITSSMVDSGKYFEINLYQEQYLYKMLFKVER
;
A
#
# COMPACT_ATOMS: atom_id res chain seq x y z
N MET A 1 5.68 -13.52 58.49
CA MET A 1 6.61 -12.63 57.75
C MET A 1 6.74 -12.99 56.27
N LYS A 2 6.99 -14.25 55.87
CA LYS A 2 7.16 -14.65 54.44
C LYS A 2 5.95 -14.33 53.51
N LYS A 3 4.71 -14.43 54.02
CA LYS A 3 3.49 -14.13 53.24
C LYS A 3 3.32 -12.64 52.90
N ILE A 4 3.78 -11.75 53.78
CA ILE A 4 3.72 -10.29 53.58
C ILE A 4 4.72 -9.88 52.50
N LEU A 5 5.93 -10.44 52.54
CA LEU A 5 6.98 -10.21 51.54
C LEU A 5 6.53 -10.64 50.13
N PHE A 6 5.80 -11.76 50.04
CA PHE A 6 5.27 -12.26 48.77
C PHE A 6 4.18 -11.35 48.21
N LEU A 7 3.29 -10.82 49.05
CA LEU A 7 2.26 -9.87 48.64
C LEU A 7 2.85 -8.54 48.16
N THR A 8 3.89 -8.03 48.82
CA THR A 8 4.58 -6.81 48.39
C THR A 8 5.37 -7.01 47.09
N PHE A 9 5.88 -8.21 46.85
CA PHE A 9 6.57 -8.54 45.60
C PHE A 9 5.57 -8.63 44.43
N LEU A 10 4.40 -9.23 44.66
CA LEU A 10 3.36 -9.36 43.63
C LEU A 10 2.74 -8.00 43.26
N SER A 11 2.56 -7.08 44.21
CA SER A 11 2.08 -5.73 43.91
C SER A 11 3.11 -4.89 43.13
N LEU A 12 4.40 -5.07 43.41
CA LEU A 12 5.47 -4.40 42.67
C LEU A 12 5.54 -4.86 41.21
N ILE A 13 5.38 -6.16 40.94
CA ILE A 13 5.29 -6.69 39.57
C ILE A 13 4.07 -6.13 38.84
N PHE A 14 2.93 -5.98 39.53
CA PHE A 14 1.72 -5.42 38.92
C PHE A 14 1.88 -3.94 38.57
N LEU A 15 2.55 -3.16 39.42
CA LEU A 15 2.86 -1.75 39.17
C LEU A 15 3.88 -1.54 38.04
N LEU A 16 4.88 -2.42 37.93
CA LEU A 16 5.87 -2.36 36.85
C LEU A 16 5.26 -2.73 35.48
N ASN A 17 4.31 -3.66 35.45
CA ASN A 17 3.61 -4.03 34.21
C ASN A 17 2.59 -2.97 33.77
N SER A 18 1.91 -2.28 34.70
CA SER A 18 0.96 -1.21 34.33
C SER A 18 1.66 0.05 33.83
N ALA A 19 2.86 0.37 34.31
CA ALA A 19 3.66 1.50 33.80
C ALA A 19 4.09 1.31 32.33
N SER A 20 4.29 0.07 31.90
CA SER A 20 4.75 -0.26 30.54
C SER A 20 3.64 -0.14 29.47
N ILE A 21 2.37 -0.01 29.87
CA ILE A 21 1.22 0.02 28.95
C ILE A 21 0.88 1.46 28.49
N ILE A 22 1.38 2.49 29.17
CA ILE A 22 0.90 3.88 29.01
C ILE A 22 1.75 4.71 28.04
N ALA A 23 2.94 4.24 27.66
CA ALA A 23 3.81 4.97 26.72
C ALA A 23 3.54 4.58 25.26
N ALA A 24 2.29 4.61 24.82
CA ALA A 24 2.01 4.69 23.39
C ALA A 24 2.28 6.14 22.96
N GLU A 25 3.43 6.37 22.33
CA GLU A 25 3.79 7.68 21.79
C GLU A 25 2.66 8.19 20.89
N LYS A 26 2.10 9.36 21.22
CA LYS A 26 1.01 9.95 20.45
C LYS A 26 1.57 10.32 19.07
N ILE A 27 1.16 9.60 18.03
CA ILE A 27 1.52 9.90 16.65
C ILE A 27 1.13 11.34 16.34
N SER A 28 2.13 12.18 16.05
CA SER A 28 1.92 13.58 15.68
C SER A 28 1.81 13.70 14.17
N TYR A 29 0.59 13.59 13.65
CA TYR A 29 0.30 13.76 12.22
C TYR A 29 0.70 15.15 11.71
N ASP A 30 0.65 16.17 12.55
CA ASP A 30 1.15 17.51 12.23
C ASP A 30 2.65 17.51 11.94
N SER A 31 3.44 16.82 12.76
CA SER A 31 4.88 16.70 12.54
C SER A 31 5.17 15.94 11.24
N ILE A 32 4.49 14.81 11.02
CA ILE A 32 4.63 14.02 9.78
C ILE A 32 4.30 14.87 8.57
N TYR A 33 3.14 15.53 8.55
CA TYR A 33 2.70 16.35 7.43
C TYR A 33 3.65 17.53 7.18
N ASN A 34 4.15 18.17 8.23
CA ASN A 34 5.09 19.30 8.09
C ASN A 34 6.46 18.87 7.57
N ASN A 35 6.92 17.67 7.93
CA ASN A 35 8.22 17.14 7.50
C ASN A 35 8.19 16.43 6.13
N LEU A 36 7.02 16.24 5.52
CA LEU A 36 6.93 15.68 4.17
C LEU A 36 7.73 16.53 3.17
N PRO A 37 8.53 15.90 2.28
CA PRO A 37 9.28 16.63 1.26
C PRO A 37 8.34 17.19 0.19
N VAL A 38 8.75 18.30 -0.42
CA VAL A 38 8.14 18.80 -1.66
C VAL A 38 8.94 18.22 -2.82
N LEU A 39 8.25 17.58 -3.77
CA LEU A 39 8.86 16.87 -4.89
C LEU A 39 9.20 17.81 -6.05
N THR A 40 9.98 18.87 -5.80
CA THR A 40 10.32 19.90 -6.79
C THR A 40 11.20 19.39 -7.93
N ASP A 41 12.02 18.38 -7.65
CA ASP A 41 13.06 17.92 -8.56
C ASP A 41 12.57 16.81 -9.52
N ILE A 42 11.30 16.43 -9.41
CA ILE A 42 10.68 15.40 -10.24
C ILE A 42 9.79 16.08 -11.27
N TYR A 43 10.26 16.09 -12.52
CA TYR A 43 9.52 16.61 -13.65
C TYR A 43 9.23 15.50 -14.66
N TYR A 44 8.01 15.50 -15.18
CA TYR A 44 7.56 14.62 -16.26
C TYR A 44 7.10 15.48 -17.43
N ASP A 45 7.73 15.30 -18.58
CA ASP A 45 7.31 15.96 -19.81
C ASP A 45 5.85 15.64 -20.10
N HIS A 46 5.05 16.68 -20.35
CA HIS A 46 3.61 16.58 -20.64
C HIS A 46 2.75 15.85 -19.59
N ASN A 47 3.26 15.65 -18.37
CA ASN A 47 2.63 14.85 -17.31
C ASN A 47 2.39 13.39 -17.75
N GLU A 48 3.30 12.81 -18.52
CA GLU A 48 3.24 11.42 -18.95
C GLU A 48 4.21 10.55 -18.13
N ASP A 49 3.79 9.34 -17.80
CA ASP A 49 4.67 8.38 -17.13
C ASP A 49 5.49 7.60 -18.18
N PRO A 50 6.82 7.79 -18.22
CA PRO A 50 7.67 7.15 -19.21
C PRO A 50 7.69 5.62 -19.08
N ASP A 51 7.40 5.10 -17.88
CA ASP A 51 7.42 3.66 -17.62
C ASP A 51 6.10 2.98 -17.99
N GLU A 52 5.05 3.73 -18.32
CA GLU A 52 3.71 3.19 -18.48
C GLU A 52 3.65 2.12 -19.58
N ILE A 53 4.30 2.34 -20.72
CA ILE A 53 4.34 1.36 -21.81
C ILE A 53 5.01 0.05 -21.35
N VAL A 54 6.08 0.16 -20.56
CA VAL A 54 6.81 -1.00 -20.04
C VAL A 54 5.94 -1.75 -19.03
N ASP A 55 5.34 -1.01 -18.11
CA ASP A 55 4.46 -1.57 -17.08
C ASP A 55 3.28 -2.32 -17.74
N TYR A 56 2.63 -1.77 -18.77
CA TYR A 56 1.51 -2.46 -19.42
C TYR A 56 1.90 -3.64 -20.31
N LYS A 57 3.13 -3.70 -20.81
CA LYS A 57 3.57 -4.76 -21.72
C LYS A 57 3.59 -6.15 -21.06
N ASP A 58 3.92 -6.19 -19.77
CA ASP A 58 4.22 -7.44 -19.08
C ASP A 58 2.98 -8.09 -18.43
N TYR A 59 1.87 -7.35 -18.28
CA TYR A 59 0.67 -7.80 -17.56
C TYR A 59 -0.55 -7.97 -18.47
N ILE A 60 -1.42 -8.91 -18.08
CA ILE A 60 -2.69 -9.19 -18.80
C ILE A 60 -3.71 -8.04 -18.66
N GLN A 61 -3.63 -7.32 -17.55
CA GLN A 61 -4.56 -6.26 -17.17
C GLN A 61 -3.76 -5.09 -16.60
N SER A 62 -4.41 -3.93 -16.44
CA SER A 62 -3.75 -2.75 -15.87
C SER A 62 -3.05 -3.10 -14.55
N PRO A 63 -1.75 -2.75 -14.42
CA PRO A 63 -0.98 -3.06 -13.24
C PRO A 63 -1.18 -2.06 -12.10
N TYR A 64 -2.10 -1.09 -12.24
CA TYR A 64 -2.32 -0.05 -11.24
C TYR A 64 -3.72 -0.20 -10.61
N PRO A 65 -3.84 -0.14 -9.28
CA PRO A 65 -5.14 -0.11 -8.62
C PRO A 65 -5.86 1.21 -8.90
N LEU A 66 -7.18 1.13 -9.05
CA LEU A 66 -8.07 2.27 -9.13
C LEU A 66 -8.60 2.62 -7.73
N MET A 67 -8.43 3.88 -7.33
CA MET A 67 -8.97 4.39 -6.08
C MET A 67 -9.92 5.54 -6.35
N ARG A 68 -11.03 5.57 -5.62
CA ARG A 68 -11.95 6.70 -5.60
C ARG A 68 -11.64 7.60 -4.42
N ILE A 69 -11.48 8.89 -4.69
CA ILE A 69 -11.38 9.95 -3.68
C ILE A 69 -12.71 10.70 -3.68
N SER A 70 -13.30 10.89 -2.49
CA SER A 70 -14.61 11.55 -2.35
C SER A 70 -14.53 13.00 -1.87
N VAL A 71 -13.36 13.43 -1.38
CA VAL A 71 -13.15 14.76 -0.77
C VAL A 71 -11.99 15.48 -1.44
N LYS A 72 -11.92 16.80 -1.28
CA LYS A 72 -10.75 17.57 -1.71
C LYS A 72 -9.61 17.35 -0.71
N LEU A 73 -8.45 16.97 -1.24
CA LEU A 73 -7.27 16.65 -0.47
C LEU A 73 -6.13 17.57 -0.90
N SER A 74 -5.30 17.97 0.06
CA SER A 74 -4.08 18.74 -0.19
C SER A 74 -2.89 18.01 0.41
N CYS A 75 -1.78 18.00 -0.32
CA CYS A 75 -0.50 17.52 0.17
C CYS A 75 0.56 18.53 -0.29
N LYS A 76 1.01 19.37 0.65
CA LYS A 76 1.91 20.49 0.36
C LYS A 76 1.34 21.38 -0.76
N ASP A 77 2.05 21.50 -1.87
CA ASP A 77 1.69 22.34 -3.01
C ASP A 77 0.74 21.65 -4.00
N VAL A 78 0.43 20.38 -3.76
CA VAL A 78 -0.41 19.56 -4.63
C VAL A 78 -1.82 19.46 -4.07
N LYS A 79 -2.81 19.68 -4.93
CA LYS A 79 -4.23 19.54 -4.60
C LYS A 79 -4.85 18.44 -5.46
N ILE A 80 -5.60 17.56 -4.82
CA ILE A 80 -6.32 16.46 -5.45
C ILE A 80 -7.82 16.65 -5.21
N GLY A 81 -8.58 16.65 -6.30
CA GLY A 81 -10.03 16.74 -6.23
C GLY A 81 -10.69 15.37 -5.99
N PRO A 82 -12.01 15.36 -5.73
CA PRO A 82 -12.80 14.14 -5.80
C PRO A 82 -12.74 13.54 -7.22
N GLY A 83 -12.54 12.24 -7.32
CA GLY A 83 -12.37 11.58 -8.61
C GLY A 83 -11.89 10.13 -8.50
N TYR A 84 -11.63 9.53 -9.65
CA TYR A 84 -11.03 8.22 -9.77
C TYR A 84 -9.59 8.36 -10.25
N TYR A 85 -8.67 7.75 -9.51
CA TYR A 85 -7.23 7.84 -9.77
C TYR A 85 -6.63 6.45 -9.86
N LEU A 86 -5.82 6.23 -10.90
CA LEU A 86 -4.90 5.10 -10.92
C LEU A 86 -3.67 5.47 -10.11
N ILE A 87 -3.25 4.56 -9.23
CA ILE A 87 -2.21 4.85 -8.24
C ILE A 87 -1.03 3.92 -8.47
N THR A 88 0.18 4.46 -8.51
CA THR A 88 1.41 3.64 -8.57
C THR A 88 2.50 4.21 -7.67
N ALA A 89 3.09 3.36 -6.83
CA ALA A 89 4.30 3.73 -6.09
C ALA A 89 5.51 3.67 -7.03
N LYS A 90 6.38 4.67 -6.95
CA LYS A 90 7.61 4.77 -7.71
C LYS A 90 8.72 5.28 -6.78
N ASN A 91 9.95 4.94 -7.11
CA ASN A 91 11.14 5.48 -6.45
C ASN A 91 11.98 6.18 -7.53
N ARG A 92 12.28 7.47 -7.33
CA ARG A 92 13.11 8.25 -8.26
C ARG A 92 13.79 9.38 -7.52
N SER A 93 15.04 9.68 -7.88
CA SER A 93 15.79 10.84 -7.35
C SER A 93 15.79 10.91 -5.82
N ASN A 94 15.98 9.77 -5.15
CA ASN A 94 15.96 9.61 -3.68
C ASN A 94 14.60 9.81 -3.00
N TYR A 95 13.52 10.00 -3.76
CA TYR A 95 12.16 10.09 -3.23
C TYR A 95 11.39 8.80 -3.48
N ASP A 96 10.78 8.27 -2.42
CA ASP A 96 9.64 7.36 -2.53
C ASP A 96 8.37 8.22 -2.65
N PHE A 97 7.65 8.08 -3.76
CA PHE A 97 6.39 8.79 -3.99
C PHE A 97 5.36 7.89 -4.66
N VAL A 98 4.10 8.33 -4.58
CA VAL A 98 2.98 7.72 -5.23
C VAL A 98 2.45 8.67 -6.30
N MET A 99 2.35 8.16 -7.51
CA MET A 99 1.83 8.87 -8.66
C MET A 99 0.33 8.61 -8.77
N PHE A 100 -0.45 9.69 -8.84
CA PHE A 100 -1.88 9.67 -9.09
C PHE A 100 -2.12 10.04 -10.53
N LYS A 101 -2.72 9.13 -11.29
CA LYS A 101 -3.03 9.32 -12.71
C LYS A 101 -4.53 9.44 -12.92
N GLN A 102 -4.93 10.35 -13.81
CA GLN A 102 -6.30 10.53 -14.25
C GLN A 102 -6.28 10.72 -15.78
N ASN A 103 -7.13 9.97 -16.50
CA ASN A 103 -7.21 10.00 -17.96
C ASN A 103 -5.85 9.78 -18.67
N GLY A 104 -5.00 8.88 -18.13
CA GLY A 104 -3.68 8.58 -18.70
C GLY A 104 -2.60 9.64 -18.45
N LYS A 105 -2.89 10.68 -17.66
CA LYS A 105 -1.92 11.72 -17.29
C LYS A 105 -1.68 11.75 -15.80
N ILE A 106 -0.49 12.17 -15.41
CA ILE A 106 -0.10 12.41 -14.03
C ILE A 106 -0.86 13.63 -13.52
N ALA A 107 -1.77 13.41 -12.57
CA ALA A 107 -2.53 14.46 -11.91
C ALA A 107 -1.81 14.98 -10.66
N ALA A 108 -1.09 14.11 -9.94
CA ALA A 108 -0.39 14.47 -8.72
C ALA A 108 0.76 13.50 -8.41
N LEU A 109 1.83 14.02 -7.79
CA LEU A 109 2.91 13.24 -7.20
C LEU A 109 2.86 13.47 -5.68
N ILE A 110 2.69 12.38 -4.92
CA ILE A 110 2.48 12.45 -3.48
C ILE A 110 3.64 11.77 -2.76
N PRO A 111 4.37 12.46 -1.87
CA PRO A 111 5.45 11.85 -1.12
C PRO A 111 4.94 10.78 -0.15
N ILE A 112 5.72 9.71 0.01
CA ILE A 112 5.46 8.65 0.98
C ILE A 112 6.14 9.05 2.29
N TYR A 113 5.40 9.12 3.40
CA TYR A 113 6.02 9.39 4.71
C TYR A 113 6.54 8.12 5.39
N GLU A 114 5.96 6.96 5.06
CA GLU A 114 6.37 5.69 5.64
C GLU A 114 6.26 4.54 4.63
N LYS A 115 7.34 3.76 4.54
CA LYS A 115 7.44 2.54 3.73
C LYS A 115 7.79 1.36 4.62
N GLN A 116 6.91 0.36 4.67
CA GLN A 116 7.08 -0.80 5.53
C GLN A 116 7.13 -2.08 4.69
N LEU A 117 8.00 -3.02 5.06
CA LEU A 117 7.99 -4.37 4.49
C LEU A 117 6.85 -5.18 5.16
N ILE A 118 6.00 -5.79 4.35
CA ILE A 118 4.86 -6.59 4.79
C ILE A 118 5.02 -8.04 4.33
N ASN A 119 4.37 -8.96 5.04
CA ASN A 119 4.24 -10.33 4.57
C ASN A 119 3.03 -10.44 3.62
N PRO A 120 3.21 -10.75 2.33
CA PRO A 120 2.10 -10.84 1.38
C PRO A 120 1.08 -11.94 1.73
N GLU A 121 1.50 -12.98 2.44
CA GLU A 121 0.61 -14.10 2.76
C GLU A 121 -0.44 -13.77 3.82
N THR A 122 -0.16 -12.79 4.69
CA THR A 122 -1.10 -12.33 5.73
C THR A 122 -2.01 -11.23 5.22
N VAL A 123 -1.52 -10.36 4.33
CA VAL A 123 -2.24 -9.19 3.83
C VAL A 123 -3.21 -9.56 2.71
N TYR A 124 -2.80 -10.43 1.78
CA TYR A 124 -3.64 -10.76 0.63
C TYR A 124 -4.34 -12.10 0.83
N PRO A 125 -5.69 -12.16 0.74
CA PRO A 125 -6.40 -13.42 0.85
C PRO A 125 -5.95 -14.36 -0.27
N LYS A 126 -5.70 -15.64 0.08
CA LYS A 126 -5.37 -16.66 -0.92
C LYS A 126 -6.55 -16.81 -1.88
N ALA A 127 -6.28 -16.64 -3.17
CA ALA A 127 -7.30 -16.82 -4.20
C ALA A 127 -7.94 -18.22 -4.06
N GLN A 128 -9.27 -18.24 -3.92
CA GLN A 128 -9.99 -19.50 -3.81
C GLN A 128 -9.78 -20.31 -5.09
N GLN A 129 -9.10 -21.45 -4.99
CA GLN A 129 -8.94 -22.33 -6.13
C GLN A 129 -10.23 -23.13 -6.34
N PRO A 130 -10.77 -23.20 -7.57
CA PRO A 130 -11.95 -24.01 -7.82
C PRO A 130 -11.65 -25.47 -7.46
N LYS A 131 -12.51 -26.10 -6.66
CA LYS A 131 -12.39 -27.52 -6.30
C LYS A 131 -12.43 -28.35 -7.59
N LYS A 132 -11.30 -28.95 -7.96
CA LYS A 132 -11.21 -29.82 -9.15
C LYS A 132 -11.73 -31.21 -8.81
N SER A 133 -12.66 -31.71 -9.62
CA SER A 133 -13.03 -33.14 -9.60
C SER A 133 -11.82 -34.02 -9.95
N ILE A 134 -11.83 -35.27 -9.49
CA ILE A 134 -10.72 -36.22 -9.68
C ILE A 134 -10.38 -36.38 -11.18
N ILE A 135 -11.39 -36.54 -12.03
CA ILE A 135 -11.25 -36.65 -13.49
C ILE A 135 -10.57 -35.40 -14.07
N ARG A 136 -10.96 -34.21 -13.60
CA ARG A 136 -10.39 -32.93 -14.06
C ARG A 136 -8.95 -32.73 -13.58
N LYS A 137 -8.55 -33.32 -12.43
CA LYS A 137 -7.15 -33.34 -11.97
C LYS A 137 -6.28 -34.16 -12.93
N ILE A 138 -6.70 -35.39 -13.26
CA ILE A 138 -5.98 -36.29 -14.16
C ILE A 138 -5.84 -35.71 -15.57
N GLY A 139 -6.94 -35.26 -16.18
CA GLY A 139 -6.92 -34.66 -17.51
C GLY A 139 -6.04 -33.40 -17.60
N SER A 140 -5.95 -32.61 -16.51
CA SER A 140 -5.07 -31.44 -16.46
C SER A 140 -3.58 -31.80 -16.40
N GLY A 141 -3.23 -32.96 -15.85
CA GLY A 141 -1.85 -33.47 -15.84
C GLY A 141 -1.40 -33.87 -17.25
N ILE A 142 -2.22 -34.65 -17.95
CA ILE A 142 -1.94 -35.12 -19.32
C ILE A 142 -1.79 -33.93 -20.29
N LYS A 143 -2.71 -32.96 -20.23
CA LYS A 143 -2.65 -31.74 -21.05
C LYS A 143 -1.36 -30.92 -20.80
N LYS A 144 -0.85 -30.89 -19.57
CA LYS A 144 0.41 -30.18 -19.25
C LYS A 144 1.63 -30.85 -19.86
N VAL A 145 1.67 -32.18 -19.90
CA VAL A 145 2.79 -32.94 -20.47
C VAL A 145 2.83 -32.78 -21.99
N ILE A 146 1.69 -32.98 -22.67
CA ILE A 146 1.57 -32.86 -24.14
C ILE A 146 1.85 -31.43 -24.62
N ALA A 147 1.39 -30.41 -23.87
CA ALA A 147 1.60 -29.01 -24.26
C ALA A 147 3.00 -28.47 -23.91
N ARG A 148 3.82 -29.19 -23.14
CA ARG A 148 5.15 -28.72 -22.69
C ARG A 148 6.11 -28.40 -23.85
N PRO A 149 6.26 -29.22 -24.90
CA PRO A 149 7.14 -28.93 -26.03
C PRO A 149 6.60 -27.84 -26.99
N PHE A 150 5.30 -27.53 -26.96
CA PHE A 150 4.67 -26.57 -27.88
C PHE A 150 4.46 -25.16 -27.29
N LYS A 151 4.86 -24.92 -26.03
CA LYS A 151 4.77 -23.59 -25.40
C LYS A 151 5.87 -22.66 -25.91
N ARG A 152 5.61 -22.00 -27.04
CA ARG A 152 6.50 -20.97 -27.61
C ARG A 152 6.29 -19.57 -27.00
N TYR A 153 5.14 -19.32 -26.37
CA TYR A 153 4.79 -18.00 -25.83
C TYR A 153 4.91 -17.95 -24.30
N LYS A 154 5.68 -16.99 -23.79
CA LYS A 154 5.60 -16.60 -22.38
C LYS A 154 4.19 -16.08 -22.12
N LYS A 155 3.49 -16.68 -21.16
CA LYS A 155 2.22 -16.12 -20.72
C LYS A 155 2.51 -14.79 -20.03
N PRO A 156 1.79 -13.71 -20.37
CA PRO A 156 1.86 -12.47 -19.61
C PRO A 156 1.60 -12.73 -18.12
N LEU A 157 2.26 -11.95 -17.27
CA LEU A 157 2.19 -12.12 -15.83
C LEU A 157 0.80 -11.67 -15.32
N PRO A 158 0.30 -12.27 -14.23
CA PRO A 158 -0.84 -11.70 -13.52
C PRO A 158 -0.44 -10.32 -13.00
N ALA A 159 -1.40 -9.38 -12.95
CA ALA A 159 -1.14 -8.06 -12.38
C ALA A 159 -0.62 -8.16 -10.94
N PRO A 160 0.13 -7.15 -10.49
CA PRO A 160 0.62 -7.12 -9.13
C PRO A 160 -0.53 -7.12 -8.13
N ARG A 161 -0.30 -7.65 -6.94
CA ARG A 161 -1.29 -7.62 -5.85
C ARG A 161 -1.32 -6.24 -5.22
N TYR A 162 -2.53 -5.69 -5.16
CA TYR A 162 -2.80 -4.41 -4.51
C TYR A 162 -3.94 -4.53 -3.52
N TYR A 163 -3.83 -3.74 -2.47
CA TYR A 163 -4.90 -3.47 -1.54
C TYR A 163 -4.77 -2.02 -1.08
N ILE A 164 -5.89 -1.31 -0.95
CA ILE A 164 -5.91 0.08 -0.55
C ILE A 164 -6.84 0.21 0.63
N THR A 165 -6.35 0.84 1.70
CA THR A 165 -7.19 1.29 2.80
C THR A 165 -7.02 2.79 2.98
N SER A 166 -8.08 3.43 3.46
CA SER A 166 -8.08 4.87 3.69
C SER A 166 -8.87 5.19 4.96
N SER A 167 -8.37 6.13 5.75
CA SER A 167 -8.99 6.51 7.02
C SER A 167 -8.85 8.02 7.26
N MET A 168 -9.84 8.58 7.98
CA MET A 168 -9.72 9.94 8.53
C MET A 168 -8.97 9.84 9.85
N VAL A 169 -7.95 10.67 10.03
CA VAL A 169 -7.09 10.69 11.22
C VAL A 169 -7.02 12.10 11.82
N ASP A 170 -6.55 12.20 13.06
CA ASP A 170 -6.44 13.46 13.83
C ASP A 170 -7.73 14.29 13.83
N SER A 171 -8.82 13.70 14.34
CA SER A 171 -10.16 14.32 14.38
C SER A 171 -10.69 14.80 13.01
N GLY A 172 -10.24 14.14 11.94
CA GLY A 172 -10.64 14.43 10.57
C GLY A 172 -9.95 15.63 9.93
N LYS A 173 -8.81 16.06 10.50
CA LYS A 173 -7.92 17.06 9.87
C LYS A 173 -7.16 16.46 8.69
N TYR A 174 -6.76 15.20 8.83
CA TYR A 174 -5.98 14.49 7.83
C TYR A 174 -6.72 13.26 7.29
N PHE A 175 -6.34 12.88 6.07
CA PHE A 175 -6.76 11.67 5.39
C PHE A 175 -5.51 10.84 5.10
N GLU A 176 -5.46 9.63 5.65
CA GLU A 176 -4.37 8.68 5.44
C GLU A 176 -4.77 7.67 4.37
N ILE A 177 -3.86 7.40 3.44
CA ILE A 177 -4.04 6.37 2.42
C ILE A 177 -2.88 5.38 2.52
N ASN A 178 -3.25 4.12 2.69
CA ASN A 178 -2.34 2.99 2.85
C ASN A 178 -2.44 2.14 1.59
N LEU A 179 -1.38 2.19 0.77
CA LEU A 179 -1.23 1.41 -0.45
C LEU A 179 -0.36 0.18 -0.17
N TYR A 180 -0.99 -0.98 -0.15
CA TYR A 180 -0.31 -2.26 -0.12
C TYR A 180 -0.01 -2.67 -1.57
N GLN A 181 1.25 -2.90 -1.88
CA GLN A 181 1.71 -3.33 -3.19
C GLN A 181 2.76 -4.43 -3.00
N GLU A 182 2.42 -5.66 -3.40
CA GLU A 182 3.27 -6.84 -3.24
C GLU A 182 3.82 -7.00 -1.81
N GLN A 183 5.09 -6.65 -1.58
CA GLN A 183 5.79 -6.81 -0.30
C GLN A 183 5.91 -5.52 0.50
N TYR A 184 5.34 -4.41 0.02
CA TYR A 184 5.46 -3.11 0.65
C TYR A 184 4.11 -2.51 0.99
N LEU A 185 4.07 -1.79 2.12
CA LEU A 185 3.03 -0.86 2.49
C LEU A 185 3.58 0.56 2.38
N TYR A 186 2.93 1.37 1.56
CA TYR A 186 3.24 2.78 1.37
C TYR A 186 2.14 3.62 2.00
N LYS A 187 2.51 4.49 2.93
CA LYS A 187 1.58 5.37 3.60
C LYS A 187 1.72 6.80 3.10
N MET A 188 0.59 7.41 2.78
CA MET A 188 0.46 8.78 2.31
C MET A 188 -0.45 9.55 3.25
N LEU A 189 -0.14 10.84 3.45
CA LEU A 189 -0.90 11.71 4.33
C LEU A 189 -1.34 12.97 3.58
N PHE A 190 -2.62 13.30 3.71
CA PHE A 190 -3.23 14.45 3.07
C PHE A 190 -3.96 15.28 4.11
N LYS A 191 -3.96 16.60 3.94
CA LYS A 191 -4.84 17.51 4.69
C LYS A 191 -6.16 17.63 3.96
N VAL A 192 -7.26 17.47 4.70
CA VAL A 192 -8.62 17.60 4.15
C VAL A 192 -8.94 19.08 3.94
N GLU A 193 -9.31 19.44 2.71
CA GLU A 193 -9.83 20.78 2.42
C GLU A 193 -11.34 20.79 2.74
N ARG A 194 -11.75 21.66 3.66
CA ARG A 194 -13.17 21.91 4.00
C ARG A 194 -13.72 23.07 3.18
#